data_AF-A0A936NVH1-F1
#
_entry.id   AF-A0A936NVH1-F1
#
_cell.length_a   1.000
_cell.length_b   1.000
_cell.length_c   1.000
_cell.angle_alpha   90.00
_cell.angle_beta   90.00
_cell.angle_gamma   90.00
#
_symmetry.space_group_name_H-M   'P 1'
#
loop_
_entity.id
_entity.type
_entity.pdbx_description
1 polymer ?
#
loop_
_entity_poly.entity_id
_entity_poly.type
_entity_poly.pdbx_seq_one_letter_code
_entity_poly.pdbx_strand_id
1 'polypeptide(L)'
;MDRKLLVAASVQDCAFDSAVVAKVLNIEIDKVEERLLRLERDHSLVKLTDEYELADGTLTQRYRFVHMLYQNAMLKSLKASRRAALNRAVAQTIVDLYGERSEGMANELATLFEEGRDYARAAEFYRLAAQAAVRVHANQEAILLARQGLKMVGMLPDTNDRMRHELALIVALLEPLAATEGLTSSEFAAHYTRARDLTRQLGDSSQILLTLNLVA
;
A
#
# COMPACT_ATOMS: atom_id res chain seq x y z
N MET A 1 -17.86 23.29 -6.15
CA MET A 1 -18.20 21.93 -5.67
C MET A 1 -17.02 20.96 -5.88
N ASP A 2 -16.17 21.22 -6.88
CA ASP A 2 -15.16 20.29 -7.44
C ASP A 2 -13.87 20.16 -6.63
N ARG A 3 -13.63 21.10 -5.71
CA ARG A 3 -12.54 20.99 -4.74
C ARG A 3 -12.59 19.69 -3.93
N LYS A 4 -13.78 19.17 -3.59
CA LYS A 4 -13.90 17.90 -2.86
C LYS A 4 -13.46 16.69 -3.71
N LEU A 5 -13.74 16.72 -5.03
CA LEU A 5 -13.28 15.69 -5.98
C LEU A 5 -11.76 15.69 -6.07
N LEU A 6 -11.17 16.85 -6.33
CA LEU A 6 -9.72 17.01 -6.46
C LEU A 6 -8.98 16.65 -5.17
N VAL A 7 -9.58 16.92 -4.01
CA VAL A 7 -9.04 16.50 -2.71
C VAL A 7 -9.02 14.98 -2.56
N ALA A 8 -10.11 14.28 -2.90
CA ALA A 8 -10.15 12.82 -2.85
C ALA A 8 -9.17 12.20 -3.85
N ALA A 9 -9.16 12.70 -5.09
CA ALA A 9 -8.25 12.29 -6.15
C ALA A 9 -6.78 12.50 -5.77
N SER A 10 -6.46 13.58 -5.06
CA SER A 10 -5.06 13.94 -4.76
C SER A 10 -4.30 12.95 -3.89
N VAL A 11 -5.03 12.04 -3.24
CA VAL A 11 -4.47 11.08 -2.31
C VAL A 11 -4.06 9.77 -2.98
N GLN A 12 -4.69 9.39 -4.09
CA GLN A 12 -4.42 8.10 -4.75
C GLN A 12 -3.03 8.10 -5.41
N ASP A 13 -2.74 9.06 -6.29
CA ASP A 13 -1.40 9.49 -6.74
C ASP A 13 -1.60 10.63 -7.76
N CYS A 14 -0.63 10.88 -8.64
CA CYS A 14 -0.76 11.71 -9.82
C CYS A 14 -1.85 11.20 -10.79
N ALA A 15 -2.22 9.92 -10.72
CA ALA A 15 -3.34 9.30 -11.43
C ALA A 15 -4.34 8.70 -10.44
N PHE A 16 -5.62 8.69 -10.81
CA PHE A 16 -6.72 8.23 -9.96
C PHE A 16 -7.90 7.75 -10.81
N ASP A 17 -8.78 6.97 -10.19
CA ASP A 17 -9.92 6.35 -10.88
C ASP A 17 -11.24 7.01 -10.42
N SER A 18 -12.14 7.30 -11.36
CA SER A 18 -13.43 7.93 -11.10
C SER A 18 -14.27 7.12 -10.10
N ALA A 19 -14.26 5.79 -10.22
CA ALA A 19 -14.97 4.89 -9.31
C ALA A 19 -14.48 4.98 -7.86
N VAL A 20 -13.17 5.10 -7.65
CA VAL A 20 -12.58 5.27 -6.30
C VAL A 20 -13.04 6.59 -5.70
N VAL A 21 -12.95 7.69 -6.46
CA VAL A 21 -13.39 9.02 -6.00
C VAL A 21 -14.88 9.04 -5.70
N ALA A 22 -15.70 8.43 -6.55
CA ALA A 22 -17.15 8.32 -6.38
C ALA A 22 -17.53 7.60 -5.09
N LYS A 23 -16.95 6.42 -4.86
CA LYS A 23 -17.22 5.60 -3.67
C LYS A 23 -16.73 6.27 -2.38
N VAL A 24 -15.53 6.87 -2.38
CA VAL A 24 -14.98 7.62 -1.22
C VAL A 24 -15.85 8.82 -0.84
N LEU A 25 -16.40 9.53 -1.83
CA LEU A 25 -17.23 10.71 -1.58
C LEU A 25 -18.72 10.40 -1.43
N ASN A 26 -19.11 9.14 -1.64
CA ASN A 26 -20.50 8.70 -1.70
C ASN A 26 -21.34 9.52 -2.70
N ILE A 27 -20.84 9.62 -3.93
CA ILE A 27 -21.46 10.31 -5.06
C ILE A 27 -21.62 9.29 -6.20
N GLU A 28 -22.70 9.39 -6.97
CA GLU A 28 -22.89 8.58 -8.19
C GLU A 28 -21.75 8.80 -9.18
N ILE A 29 -21.28 7.71 -9.80
CA ILE A 29 -20.12 7.74 -10.70
C ILE A 29 -20.33 8.67 -11.90
N ASP A 30 -21.50 8.62 -12.54
CA ASP A 30 -21.86 9.51 -13.67
C ASP A 30 -21.73 10.99 -13.31
N LYS A 31 -22.10 11.36 -12.07
CA LYS A 31 -21.98 12.74 -11.56
C LYS A 31 -20.53 13.13 -11.28
N VAL A 32 -19.70 12.18 -10.88
CA VAL A 32 -18.26 12.41 -10.73
C VAL A 32 -17.61 12.63 -12.09
N GLU A 33 -17.89 11.78 -13.06
CA GLU A 33 -17.32 11.84 -14.40
C GLU A 33 -17.74 13.10 -15.16
N GLU A 34 -19.02 13.50 -15.08
CA GLU A 34 -19.49 14.79 -15.65
C GLU A 34 -18.69 15.99 -15.09
N ARG A 35 -18.28 15.92 -13.83
CA ARG A 35 -17.52 16.98 -13.16
C ARG A 35 -16.03 16.90 -13.47
N LEU A 36 -15.46 15.71 -13.60
CA LEU A 36 -14.09 15.51 -14.05
C LEU A 36 -13.91 15.96 -15.50
N LEU A 37 -14.87 15.69 -16.38
CA LEU A 37 -14.89 16.18 -17.75
C LEU A 37 -14.89 17.71 -17.82
N ARG A 38 -15.66 18.39 -16.95
CA ARG A 38 -15.62 19.85 -16.83
C ARG A 38 -14.27 20.36 -16.33
N LEU A 39 -13.67 19.70 -15.33
CA LEU A 39 -12.35 20.05 -14.82
C LEU A 39 -11.23 19.88 -15.86
N GLU A 40 -11.38 18.92 -16.76
CA GLU A 40 -10.50 18.73 -17.92
C GLU A 40 -10.71 19.84 -18.96
N ARG A 41 -11.95 20.08 -19.40
CA ARG A 41 -12.26 21.02 -20.48
C ARG A 41 -12.08 22.49 -20.10
N ASP A 42 -12.58 22.88 -18.94
CA ASP A 42 -12.72 24.29 -18.57
C ASP A 42 -11.50 24.83 -17.81
N HIS A 43 -10.75 23.93 -17.15
CA HIS A 43 -9.69 24.31 -16.23
C HIS A 43 -8.36 23.58 -16.45
N SER A 44 -8.30 22.56 -17.31
CA SER A 44 -7.09 21.77 -17.57
C SER A 44 -6.41 21.27 -16.29
N LEU A 45 -7.19 20.91 -15.27
CA LEU A 45 -6.64 20.48 -13.97
C LEU A 45 -6.33 18.98 -13.97
N VAL A 46 -7.14 18.22 -14.68
CA VAL A 46 -7.02 16.77 -14.85
C VAL A 46 -7.15 16.43 -16.32
N LYS A 47 -6.67 15.26 -16.71
CA LYS A 47 -6.75 14.74 -18.08
C LYS A 47 -7.18 13.28 -18.05
N LEU A 48 -8.15 12.91 -18.88
CA LEU A 48 -8.52 11.51 -19.08
C LEU A 48 -7.36 10.76 -19.74
N THR A 49 -7.00 9.61 -19.20
CA THR A 49 -5.89 8.79 -19.69
C THR A 49 -6.33 7.42 -20.18
N ASP A 50 -7.34 6.84 -19.55
CA ASP A 50 -7.78 5.48 -19.87
C ASP A 50 -9.23 5.25 -19.43
N GLU A 51 -9.86 4.22 -19.97
CA GLU A 51 -11.18 3.74 -19.56
C GLU A 51 -11.17 2.21 -19.54
N TYR A 52 -11.58 1.61 -18.43
CA TYR A 52 -11.54 0.16 -18.26
C TYR A 52 -12.57 -0.34 -17.25
N GLU A 53 -12.73 -1.66 -17.20
CA GLU A 53 -13.65 -2.34 -16.30
C GLU A 53 -12.91 -2.92 -15.09
N LEU A 54 -13.43 -2.63 -13.89
CA LEU A 54 -12.94 -3.18 -12.62
C LEU A 54 -13.38 -4.64 -12.44
N ALA A 55 -12.83 -5.31 -11.43
CA ALA A 55 -13.09 -6.73 -11.19
C ALA A 55 -14.56 -7.05 -10.87
N ASP A 56 -15.31 -6.06 -10.34
CA ASP A 56 -16.72 -6.17 -10.00
C ASP A 56 -17.68 -5.78 -11.15
N GLY A 57 -17.13 -5.49 -12.35
CA GLY A 57 -17.89 -5.05 -13.51
C GLY A 57 -18.15 -3.55 -13.59
N THR A 58 -17.66 -2.77 -12.61
CA THR A 58 -17.77 -1.31 -12.64
C THR A 58 -16.88 -0.73 -13.74
N LEU A 59 -17.47 0.00 -14.69
CA LEU A 59 -16.72 0.83 -15.64
C LEU A 59 -16.14 2.03 -14.91
N THR A 60 -14.85 2.30 -15.11
CA THR A 60 -14.15 3.44 -14.50
C THR A 60 -13.31 4.19 -15.53
N GLN A 61 -13.24 5.50 -15.35
CA GLN A 61 -12.36 6.39 -16.09
C GLN A 61 -11.12 6.72 -15.26
N ARG A 62 -9.94 6.57 -15.84
CA ARG A 62 -8.67 6.93 -15.21
C ARG A 62 -8.27 8.33 -15.62
N TYR A 63 -8.08 9.19 -14.64
CA TYR A 63 -7.63 10.55 -14.82
C TYR A 63 -6.24 10.74 -14.22
N ARG A 64 -5.51 11.75 -14.70
CA ARG A 64 -4.30 12.24 -14.04
C ARG A 64 -4.34 13.75 -13.83
N PHE A 65 -3.69 14.23 -12.78
CA PHE A 65 -3.42 15.67 -12.64
C PHE A 65 -2.47 16.12 -13.75
N VAL A 66 -2.80 17.24 -14.40
CA VAL A 66 -1.93 17.84 -15.43
C VAL A 66 -0.62 18.34 -14.80
N HIS A 67 -0.69 18.86 -13.57
CA HIS A 67 0.47 19.31 -12.81
C HIS A 67 0.45 18.84 -11.35
N MET A 68 1.57 18.29 -10.88
CA MET A 68 1.77 17.87 -9.48
C MET A 68 1.56 19.01 -8.48
N LEU A 69 1.73 20.28 -8.89
CA LEU A 69 1.49 21.43 -8.03
C LEU A 69 0.03 21.49 -7.55
N TYR A 70 -0.93 21.12 -8.41
CA TYR A 70 -2.35 21.12 -8.04
C TYR A 70 -2.67 20.03 -7.02
N GLN A 71 -2.17 18.82 -7.24
CA GLN A 71 -2.26 17.72 -6.28
C GLN A 71 -1.66 18.13 -4.93
N ASN A 72 -0.43 18.66 -4.93
CA ASN A 72 0.26 19.12 -3.74
C ASN A 72 -0.48 20.24 -3.01
N ALA A 73 -1.08 21.18 -3.74
CA ALA A 73 -1.90 22.25 -3.16
C ALA A 73 -3.16 21.68 -2.47
N MET A 74 -3.82 20.69 -3.08
CA MET A 74 -4.97 20.02 -2.47
C MET A 74 -4.57 19.28 -1.19
N LEU A 75 -3.50 18.47 -1.24
CA LEU A 75 -3.00 17.74 -0.08
C LEU A 75 -2.57 18.67 1.07
N LYS A 76 -1.81 19.72 0.78
CA LYS A 76 -1.34 20.69 1.79
C LYS A 76 -2.48 21.48 2.43
N SER A 77 -3.63 21.57 1.77
CA SER A 77 -4.79 22.26 2.32
C SER A 77 -5.53 21.46 3.41
N LEU A 78 -5.20 20.17 3.59
CA LEU A 78 -5.83 19.31 4.57
C LEU A 78 -5.09 19.35 5.91
N LYS A 79 -5.85 19.39 7.01
CA LYS A 79 -5.32 19.08 8.34
C LYS A 79 -4.88 17.62 8.39
N ALA A 80 -3.86 17.31 9.19
CA ALA A 80 -3.27 15.98 9.29
C ALA A 80 -4.30 14.86 9.57
N SER A 81 -5.25 15.09 10.48
CA SER A 81 -6.32 14.12 10.78
C SER A 81 -7.22 13.82 9.59
N ARG A 82 -7.58 14.85 8.82
CA ARG A 82 -8.41 14.69 7.62
C ARG A 82 -7.66 13.99 6.50
N ARG A 83 -6.38 14.30 6.33
CA ARG A 83 -5.51 13.62 5.36
C ARG A 83 -5.38 12.14 5.68
N ALA A 84 -5.14 11.78 6.94
CA ALA A 84 -5.08 10.38 7.36
C ALA A 84 -6.40 9.64 7.14
N ALA A 85 -7.53 10.24 7.52
CA ALA A 85 -8.85 9.64 7.29
C ALA A 85 -9.14 9.40 5.80
N LEU A 86 -8.74 10.35 4.94
CA LEU A 86 -8.93 10.25 3.50
C LEU A 86 -8.04 9.18 2.86
N ASN A 87 -6.75 9.14 3.23
CA ASN A 87 -5.82 8.09 2.83
C ASN A 87 -6.36 6.69 3.14
N ARG A 88 -6.84 6.49 4.37
CA ARG A 88 -7.43 5.21 4.78
C ARG A 88 -8.69 4.86 3.98
N ALA A 89 -9.56 5.84 3.72
CA ALA A 89 -10.79 5.62 2.95
C ALA A 89 -10.49 5.26 1.50
N VAL A 90 -9.54 5.94 0.87
CA VAL A 90 -9.07 5.65 -0.50
C VAL A 90 -8.45 4.26 -0.56
N ALA A 91 -7.53 3.93 0.35
CA ALA A 91 -6.89 2.61 0.42
C ALA A 91 -7.91 1.48 0.55
N GLN A 92 -8.87 1.61 1.48
CA GLN A 92 -9.95 0.63 1.64
C GLN A 92 -10.77 0.49 0.36
N THR A 93 -11.11 1.61 -0.28
CA THR A 93 -11.92 1.61 -1.49
C THR A 93 -11.21 0.90 -2.65
N ILE A 94 -9.90 1.09 -2.79
CA ILE A 94 -9.09 0.38 -3.79
C ILE A 94 -9.09 -1.12 -3.50
N VAL A 95 -8.88 -1.53 -2.24
CA VAL A 95 -8.95 -2.95 -1.85
C VAL A 95 -10.32 -3.55 -2.20
N ASP A 96 -11.41 -2.85 -1.90
CA ASP A 96 -12.76 -3.33 -2.15
C ASP A 96 -13.11 -3.42 -3.65
N LEU A 97 -12.61 -2.50 -4.47
CA LEU A 97 -12.93 -2.42 -5.91
C LEU A 97 -12.03 -3.32 -6.78
N TYR A 98 -10.75 -3.43 -6.43
CA TYR A 98 -9.79 -4.21 -7.21
C TYR A 98 -9.73 -5.68 -6.77
N GLY A 99 -10.17 -6.00 -5.56
CA GLY A 99 -10.16 -7.37 -5.04
C GLY A 99 -8.76 -7.99 -5.10
N GLU A 100 -8.65 -9.17 -5.71
CA GLU A 100 -7.35 -9.87 -5.90
C GLU A 100 -6.34 -9.06 -6.73
N ARG A 101 -6.80 -8.17 -7.62
CA ARG A 101 -5.89 -7.31 -8.42
C ARG A 101 -5.19 -6.25 -7.57
N SER A 102 -5.63 -6.02 -6.33
CA SER A 102 -4.99 -5.07 -5.40
C SER A 102 -3.56 -5.47 -5.03
N GLU A 103 -3.18 -6.75 -5.15
CA GLU A 103 -1.80 -7.19 -4.91
C GLU A 103 -0.79 -6.53 -5.85
N GLY A 104 -1.19 -6.23 -7.10
CA GLY A 104 -0.37 -5.49 -8.05
C GLY A 104 -0.11 -4.04 -7.64
N MET A 105 -0.90 -3.52 -6.68
CA MET A 105 -0.80 -2.17 -6.12
C MET A 105 -0.28 -2.19 -4.68
N ALA A 106 0.35 -3.29 -4.23
CA ALA A 106 0.70 -3.48 -2.82
C ALA A 106 1.56 -2.34 -2.25
N ASN A 107 2.54 -1.83 -3.00
CA ASN A 107 3.39 -0.72 -2.51
C ASN A 107 2.59 0.60 -2.35
N GLU A 108 1.72 0.91 -3.31
CA GLU A 108 0.84 2.08 -3.25
C GLU A 108 -0.12 1.97 -2.06
N LEU A 109 -0.77 0.81 -1.89
CA LEU A 109 -1.66 0.53 -0.77
C LEU A 109 -0.95 0.59 0.58
N ALA A 110 0.29 0.08 0.68
CA ALA A 110 1.09 0.17 1.89
C ALA A 110 1.31 1.63 2.30
N THR A 111 1.68 2.48 1.33
CA THR A 111 1.91 3.91 1.53
C THR A 111 0.62 4.64 1.94
N LEU A 112 -0.51 4.35 1.28
CA LEU A 112 -1.81 4.93 1.63
C LEU A 112 -2.25 4.53 3.04
N PHE A 113 -2.05 3.27 3.45
CA PHE A 113 -2.37 2.85 4.82
C PHE A 113 -1.40 3.43 5.85
N GLU A 114 -0.11 3.59 5.52
CA GLU A 114 0.86 4.28 6.38
C GLU A 114 0.44 5.74 6.61
N GLU A 115 0.18 6.49 5.54
CA GLU A 115 -0.31 7.87 5.64
C GLU A 115 -1.68 7.95 6.33
N GLY A 116 -2.49 6.90 6.14
CA GLY A 116 -3.76 6.67 6.80
C GLY A 116 -3.65 6.27 8.27
N ARG A 117 -2.44 6.06 8.80
CA ARG A 117 -2.17 5.58 10.16
C ARG A 117 -2.89 4.27 10.50
N ASP A 118 -3.07 3.40 9.51
CA ASP A 118 -3.51 2.03 9.71
C ASP A 118 -2.29 1.12 9.57
N TYR A 119 -1.47 1.11 10.62
CA TYR A 119 -0.14 0.51 10.57
C TYR A 119 -0.17 -1.02 10.40
N ALA A 120 -1.24 -1.68 10.83
CA ALA A 120 -1.39 -3.13 10.68
C ALA A 120 -1.56 -3.48 9.20
N ARG A 121 -2.45 -2.76 8.50
CA ARG A 121 -2.63 -2.95 7.06
C ARG A 121 -1.45 -2.46 6.25
N ALA A 122 -0.82 -1.35 6.65
CA ALA A 122 0.42 -0.90 6.02
C ALA A 122 1.53 -1.98 6.09
N ALA A 123 1.73 -2.59 7.26
CA ALA A 123 2.69 -3.69 7.43
C ALA A 123 2.39 -4.88 6.51
N GLU A 124 1.11 -5.25 6.38
CA GLU A 124 0.68 -6.35 5.52
C GLU A 124 0.90 -6.06 4.03
N PHE A 125 0.56 -4.87 3.56
CA PHE A 125 0.80 -4.50 2.17
C PHE A 125 2.30 -4.29 1.86
N TYR A 126 3.11 -3.80 2.80
CA TYR A 126 4.57 -3.78 2.65
C TYR A 126 5.14 -5.20 2.53
N ARG A 127 4.59 -6.17 3.27
CA ARG A 127 4.97 -7.58 3.15
C ARG A 127 4.64 -8.13 1.76
N LEU A 128 3.44 -7.87 1.25
CA LEU A 128 3.02 -8.29 -0.10
C LEU A 128 3.90 -7.65 -1.18
N ALA A 129 4.21 -6.35 -1.05
CA ALA A 129 5.08 -5.63 -1.96
C ALA A 129 6.51 -6.20 -1.94
N ALA A 130 7.07 -6.49 -0.76
CA ALA A 130 8.39 -7.10 -0.63
C ALA A 130 8.43 -8.49 -1.29
N GLN A 131 7.40 -9.32 -1.08
CA GLN A 131 7.30 -10.63 -1.73
C GLN A 131 7.17 -10.53 -3.25
N ALA A 132 6.43 -9.54 -3.76
CA ALA A 132 6.35 -9.26 -5.19
C ALA A 132 7.72 -8.88 -5.77
N ALA A 133 8.49 -8.04 -5.07
CA ALA A 133 9.84 -7.66 -5.46
C ALA A 133 10.80 -8.87 -5.47
N VAL A 134 10.71 -9.78 -4.49
CA VAL A 134 11.49 -11.04 -4.48
C VAL A 134 11.19 -11.88 -5.72
N ARG A 135 9.92 -12.03 -6.11
CA ARG A 135 9.52 -12.83 -7.29
C ARG A 135 10.12 -12.34 -8.61
N VAL A 136 10.48 -11.06 -8.69
CA VAL A 136 11.15 -10.46 -9.86
C VAL A 136 12.63 -10.19 -9.63
N HIS A 137 13.22 -10.79 -8.58
CA HIS A 137 14.63 -10.66 -8.18
C HIS A 137 15.09 -9.23 -7.87
N ALA A 138 14.17 -8.32 -7.52
CA ALA A 138 14.47 -6.97 -7.06
C ALA A 138 14.85 -6.97 -5.57
N ASN A 139 15.92 -7.68 -5.21
CA ASN A 139 16.26 -7.96 -3.80
C ASN A 139 16.48 -6.69 -2.96
N GLN A 140 17.13 -5.66 -3.52
CA GLN A 140 17.32 -4.39 -2.81
C GLN A 140 15.99 -3.68 -2.51
N GLU A 141 15.05 -3.72 -3.45
CA GLU A 141 13.71 -3.16 -3.26
C GLU A 141 12.92 -3.97 -2.22
N ALA A 142 12.97 -5.30 -2.29
CA ALA A 142 12.36 -6.18 -1.31
C ALA A 142 12.84 -5.88 0.13
N ILE A 143 14.15 -5.68 0.31
CA ILE A 143 14.74 -5.30 1.61
C ILE A 143 14.19 -3.96 2.09
N LEU A 144 14.13 -2.95 1.21
CA LEU A 144 13.60 -1.62 1.56
C LEU A 144 12.14 -1.71 2.00
N LEU A 145 11.30 -2.41 1.23
CA LEU A 145 9.87 -2.58 1.51
C LEU A 145 9.64 -3.37 2.81
N ALA A 146 10.35 -4.48 3.02
CA ALA A 146 10.23 -5.25 4.25
C ALA A 146 10.68 -4.45 5.49
N ARG A 147 11.76 -3.67 5.38
CA ARG A 147 12.20 -2.76 6.45
C ARG A 147 11.16 -1.66 6.72
N GLN A 148 10.47 -1.13 5.70
CA GLN A 148 9.34 -0.20 5.91
C GLN A 148 8.19 -0.87 6.65
N GLY A 149 7.81 -2.08 6.26
CA GLY A 149 6.81 -2.87 6.97
C GLY A 149 7.18 -3.08 8.45
N LEU A 150 8.44 -3.40 8.76
CA LEU A 150 8.91 -3.57 10.14
C LEU A 150 8.82 -2.26 10.95
N LYS A 151 9.01 -1.09 10.33
CA LYS A 151 8.75 0.20 10.99
C LYS A 151 7.28 0.36 11.34
N MET A 152 6.36 -0.10 10.49
CA MET A 152 4.92 -0.08 10.76
C MET A 152 4.55 -1.00 11.93
N VAL A 153 5.15 -2.20 12.01
CA VAL A 153 5.00 -3.12 13.15
C VAL A 153 5.47 -2.48 14.47
N GLY A 154 6.50 -1.63 14.41
CA GLY A 154 6.97 -0.85 15.57
C GLY A 154 5.93 0.12 16.14
N MET A 155 4.89 0.48 15.38
CA MET A 155 3.79 1.36 15.80
C MET A 155 2.61 0.60 16.41
N LEU A 156 2.60 -0.73 16.34
CA LEU A 156 1.50 -1.56 16.83
C LEU A 156 1.64 -1.86 18.34
N PRO A 157 0.52 -2.07 19.05
CA PRO A 157 0.54 -2.50 20.44
C PRO A 157 1.13 -3.91 20.58
N ASP A 158 1.78 -4.18 21.71
CA ASP A 158 2.45 -5.46 21.96
C ASP A 158 1.43 -6.58 22.16
N THR A 159 1.19 -7.33 21.08
CA THR A 159 0.14 -8.33 20.94
C THR A 159 0.62 -9.47 20.05
N ASN A 160 -0.05 -10.63 20.11
CA ASN A 160 0.25 -11.75 19.22
C ASN A 160 0.10 -11.37 17.74
N ASP A 161 -0.83 -10.48 17.39
CA ASP A 161 -1.02 -10.04 16.01
C ASP A 161 0.16 -9.18 15.52
N ARG A 162 0.69 -8.30 16.38
CA ARG A 162 1.94 -7.58 16.08
C ARG A 162 3.09 -8.56 15.82
N MET A 163 3.22 -9.58 16.66
CA MET A 163 4.26 -10.60 16.49
C MET A 163 4.11 -11.39 15.19
N ARG A 164 2.88 -11.71 14.78
CA ARG A 164 2.59 -12.36 13.49
C ARG A 164 3.01 -11.49 12.31
N HIS A 165 2.68 -10.19 12.33
CA HIS A 165 3.14 -9.26 11.31
C HIS A 165 4.67 -9.15 11.28
N GLU A 166 5.31 -9.05 12.44
CA GLU A 166 6.78 -9.01 12.56
C GLU A 166 7.43 -10.24 11.94
N LEU A 167 6.95 -11.43 12.31
CA LEU A 167 7.47 -12.69 11.80
C LEU A 167 7.32 -12.78 10.29
N ALA A 168 6.14 -12.46 9.77
CA ALA A 168 5.85 -12.56 8.34
C ALA A 168 6.72 -11.60 7.49
N LEU A 169 7.01 -10.40 8.01
CA LEU A 169 7.92 -9.44 7.38
C LEU A 169 9.39 -9.88 7.47
N ILE A 170 9.83 -10.41 8.61
CA ILE A 170 11.19 -10.95 8.74
C ILE A 170 11.39 -12.09 7.74
N VAL A 171 10.43 -13.01 7.61
CA VAL A 171 10.51 -14.12 6.65
C VAL A 171 10.64 -13.59 5.22
N ALA A 172 9.88 -12.55 4.85
CA ALA A 172 10.01 -11.91 3.54
C ALA A 172 11.36 -11.18 3.34
N LEU A 173 12.04 -10.79 4.41
CA LEU A 173 13.34 -10.10 4.38
C LEU A 173 14.54 -11.06 4.28
N LEU A 174 14.45 -12.27 4.86
CA LEU A 174 15.62 -13.15 5.01
C LEU A 174 16.21 -13.62 3.68
N GLU A 175 15.39 -14.04 2.71
CA GLU A 175 15.87 -14.46 1.39
C GLU A 175 16.61 -13.34 0.63
N PRO A 176 16.02 -12.15 0.40
CA PRO A 176 16.71 -11.10 -0.33
C PRO A 176 17.95 -10.61 0.44
N LEU A 177 17.93 -10.58 1.77
CA LEU A 177 19.08 -10.22 2.60
C LEU A 177 20.22 -11.23 2.46
N ALA A 178 19.92 -12.53 2.46
CA ALA A 178 20.91 -13.57 2.20
C ALA A 178 21.54 -13.41 0.80
N ALA A 179 20.72 -13.09 -0.20
CA ALA A 179 21.16 -12.92 -1.58
C ALA A 179 22.06 -11.70 -1.79
N THR A 180 21.85 -10.60 -1.04
CA THR A 180 22.61 -9.34 -1.23
C THR A 180 23.74 -9.14 -0.23
N GLU A 181 23.58 -9.60 1.01
CA GLU A 181 24.50 -9.35 2.12
C GLU A 181 25.16 -10.62 2.67
N GLY A 182 24.63 -11.79 2.30
CA GLY A 182 25.13 -13.09 2.73
C GLY A 182 24.60 -13.56 4.09
N LEU A 183 24.61 -14.89 4.29
CA LEU A 183 24.09 -15.55 5.51
C LEU A 183 24.89 -15.23 6.78
N THR A 184 26.12 -14.74 6.63
CA THR A 184 27.01 -14.40 7.75
C THR A 184 26.91 -12.93 8.16
N SER A 185 26.05 -12.14 7.53
CA SER A 185 25.86 -10.73 7.91
C SER A 185 25.26 -10.64 9.31
N SER A 186 25.67 -9.64 10.08
CA SER A 186 25.13 -9.40 11.43
C SER A 186 23.63 -9.12 11.40
N GLU A 187 23.16 -8.45 10.36
CA GLU A 187 21.74 -8.15 10.16
C GLU A 187 20.93 -9.42 9.88
N PHE A 188 21.44 -10.32 9.02
CA PHE A 188 20.79 -11.61 8.77
C PHE A 188 20.69 -12.43 10.05
N ALA A 189 21.79 -12.55 10.80
CA ALA A 189 21.81 -13.30 12.05
C ALA A 189 20.83 -12.73 13.10
N ALA A 190 20.71 -11.40 13.19
CA ALA A 190 19.77 -10.73 14.09
C ALA A 190 18.31 -11.04 13.72
N HIS A 191 17.95 -10.90 12.45
CA HIS A 191 16.60 -11.18 11.98
C HIS A 191 16.25 -12.67 12.07
N TYR A 192 17.17 -13.56 11.74
CA TYR A 192 16.98 -15.00 11.87
C TYR A 192 16.74 -15.41 13.33
N THR A 193 17.53 -14.87 14.27
CA THR A 193 17.34 -15.11 15.71
C THR A 193 15.97 -14.61 16.16
N ARG A 194 15.57 -13.40 15.75
CA ARG A 194 14.27 -12.82 16.09
C ARG A 194 13.11 -13.66 15.54
N ALA A 195 13.19 -14.15 14.30
CA ALA A 195 12.17 -15.03 13.72
C ALA A 195 11.99 -16.32 14.54
N ARG A 196 13.09 -16.93 14.99
CA ARG A 196 13.05 -18.13 15.84
C ARG A 196 12.37 -17.87 17.18
N ASP A 197 12.67 -16.75 17.81
CA ASP A 197 12.07 -16.39 19.10
C ASP A 197 10.58 -16.08 18.96
N LEU A 198 10.18 -15.35 17.90
CA LEU A 198 8.77 -15.09 17.59
C LEU A 198 7.99 -16.39 17.35
N THR A 199 8.56 -17.33 16.59
CA THR A 199 7.95 -18.63 16.31
C THR A 199 7.70 -19.41 17.60
N ARG A 200 8.67 -19.41 18.53
CA ARG A 200 8.52 -20.05 19.85
C ARG A 200 7.44 -19.39 20.68
N GLN A 201 7.41 -18.06 20.73
CA GLN A 201 6.46 -17.31 21.55
C GLN A 201 5.02 -17.42 21.02
N LEU A 202 4.84 -17.51 19.70
CA LEU A 202 3.52 -17.70 19.08
C LEU A 202 2.97 -19.14 19.23
N GLY A 203 3.80 -20.09 19.65
CA GLY A 203 3.43 -21.51 19.73
C GLY A 203 3.26 -22.19 18.36
N ASP A 204 3.48 -21.47 17.26
CA ASP A 204 3.40 -21.96 15.87
C ASP A 204 4.59 -22.86 15.55
N SER A 205 4.50 -24.12 15.94
CA SER A 205 5.65 -25.02 15.99
C SER A 205 6.00 -25.73 14.67
N SER A 206 5.38 -25.48 13.51
CA SER A 206 5.45 -26.52 12.45
C SER A 206 5.48 -26.18 10.95
N GLN A 207 5.47 -24.93 10.45
CA GLN A 207 5.57 -24.74 8.98
C GLN A 207 6.50 -23.62 8.50
N ILE A 208 6.66 -22.53 9.27
CA ILE A 208 7.46 -21.36 8.83
C ILE A 208 8.98 -21.62 8.89
N LEU A 209 9.44 -22.51 9.78
CA LEU A 209 10.86 -22.87 9.89
C LEU A 209 11.36 -23.85 8.81
N LEU A 210 10.46 -24.62 8.19
CA LEU A 210 10.85 -25.62 7.18
C LEU A 210 11.32 -24.98 5.87
N THR A 211 10.84 -23.79 5.53
CA THR A 211 11.32 -23.03 4.36
C THR A 211 12.68 -22.36 4.58
N LEU A 212 13.02 -22.03 5.83
CA LEU A 212 14.30 -21.40 6.17
C LEU A 212 15.47 -22.39 6.32
N ASN A 213 15.19 -23.66 6.61
CA ASN A 213 16.23 -24.69 6.73
C ASN A 213 16.73 -25.25 5.39
N LEU A 214 16.14 -24.87 4.25
CA LEU A 214 16.56 -25.32 2.92
C LEU A 214 17.66 -24.43 2.29
N VAL A 215 18.05 -23.35 2.97
CA VAL A 215 19.04 -22.36 2.46
C VAL A 215 20.29 -22.28 3.36
N ALA A 216 20.49 -23.27 4.25
CA ALA A 216 21.68 -23.38 5.11
C ALA A 216 22.51 -24.62 4.74
#